data_AF-A0A950UYS4-F1
#
_entry.id   AF-A0A950UYS4-F1
#
_cell.length_a   1.000
_cell.length_b   1.000
_cell.length_c   1.000
_cell.angle_alpha   90.00
_cell.angle_beta   90.00
_cell.angle_gamma   90.00
#
_symmetry.space_group_name_H-M   'P 1'
#
loop_
_entity.id
_entity.type
_entity.pdbx_description
1 polymer ?
#
loop_
_entity_poly.entity_id
_entity_poly.type
_entity_poly.pdbx_seq_one_letter_code
_entity_poly.pdbx_strand_id
1 'polypeptide(L)'
;MTGKILALLAASFVLARSEIAQADVTISNKPTSNMSCEAGVCAATARKAVLNVADLQNMLANGDVAVKTGTVANDIEITQPLTWSSTSRLTLDAQASITVKKPVTVTGSGGLTIAYDNQSGSNDLYFFGKGQVTFSDMASSLVINGQSFTLNADLPSLADAMNGNEGGSFALANDYDAKNDSFKHSPVDYFEGNFEGLGHSISHLKLRGGGHQRAGMFAKTGQAIIRDIYLKQVNVRSGNKLYVGALVGDNGAQIVNASVTGTVIGNSDFAAVGGLIGAGGGLIGRSRAIATVVGYGAGGLIGVNVGVLYRCYSNSTVSGSSAGGLAGGNGGHVFDSYATGPVIGTRLAGGLTADTGGNQSVMAAYSTGKVDAPTRGGLVGTDFNLTVSDSYWDLDTSGIADPGQGAGQPADDPGITGLTDAQLKSGLPKGFDPKIWGSNPNINNGYPYLLANPPE
;
A
#
# COMPACT_ATOMS: atom_id res chain seq x y z
N MET A 1 1.56 -37.37 -14.43
CA MET A 1 0.51 -36.72 -13.62
C MET A 1 1.06 -35.42 -13.01
N THR A 2 1.49 -34.49 -13.86
CA THR A 2 2.40 -33.38 -13.49
C THR A 2 2.09 -32.14 -14.35
N GLY A 3 0.83 -31.70 -14.34
CA GLY A 3 0.41 -30.53 -15.12
C GLY A 3 -0.91 -29.89 -14.69
N LYS A 4 -1.51 -30.32 -13.58
CA LYS A 4 -2.81 -29.79 -13.09
C LYS A 4 -2.77 -29.24 -11.67
N ILE A 5 -1.61 -29.22 -11.00
CA ILE A 5 -1.47 -28.71 -9.64
C ILE A 5 -1.04 -27.22 -9.63
N LEU A 6 -0.45 -26.70 -10.72
CA LEU A 6 -0.07 -25.28 -10.81
C LEU A 6 -1.26 -24.32 -11.05
N ALA A 7 -2.40 -24.82 -11.53
CA ALA A 7 -3.61 -24.01 -11.72
C ALA A 7 -4.45 -23.86 -10.43
N LEU A 8 -4.15 -24.62 -9.36
CA LEU A 8 -4.98 -24.66 -8.15
C LEU A 8 -4.45 -23.81 -6.98
N LEU A 9 -3.18 -23.37 -7.01
CA LEU A 9 -2.64 -22.47 -5.97
C LEU A 9 -2.72 -20.98 -6.36
N ALA A 10 -2.95 -20.68 -7.64
CA ALA A 10 -3.44 -19.37 -8.08
C ALA A 10 -4.97 -19.21 -7.89
N ALA A 11 -5.68 -20.26 -7.45
CA ALA A 11 -7.14 -20.32 -7.40
C ALA A 11 -7.77 -20.01 -6.02
N SER A 12 -6.99 -19.61 -5.02
CA SER A 12 -7.52 -19.18 -3.70
C SER A 12 -7.22 -17.72 -3.34
N PHE A 13 -6.42 -17.02 -4.14
CA PHE A 13 -6.48 -15.57 -4.19
C PHE A 13 -7.36 -15.23 -5.37
N VAL A 14 -8.61 -14.85 -5.11
CA VAL A 14 -9.35 -14.03 -6.06
C VAL A 14 -8.52 -12.76 -6.22
N LEU A 15 -7.61 -12.75 -7.18
CA LEU A 15 -6.93 -11.56 -7.67
C LEU A 15 -8.03 -10.70 -8.25
N ALA A 16 -8.57 -9.85 -7.38
CA ALA A 16 -9.71 -9.02 -7.67
C ALA A 16 -9.34 -8.09 -8.83
N ARG A 17 -10.06 -8.28 -9.95
CA ARG A 17 -9.98 -7.41 -11.12
C ARG A 17 -10.29 -5.98 -10.65
N SER A 18 -9.34 -5.05 -10.76
CA SER A 18 -9.55 -3.67 -10.33
C SER A 18 -10.50 -2.95 -11.24
N GLU A 19 -11.28 -2.07 -10.65
CA GLU A 19 -11.82 -0.90 -11.32
C GLU A 19 -11.58 0.27 -10.36
N ILE A 20 -11.11 1.42 -10.84
CA ILE A 20 -11.44 2.66 -10.14
C ILE A 20 -12.91 2.88 -10.45
N ALA A 21 -13.73 2.76 -9.40
CA ALA A 21 -15.15 3.04 -9.42
C ALA A 21 -15.50 4.29 -10.24
N GLN A 22 -16.50 4.17 -11.11
CA GLN A 22 -17.17 5.34 -11.66
C GLN A 22 -18.22 5.76 -10.62
N ALA A 23 -17.97 6.86 -9.90
CA ALA A 23 -18.80 7.33 -8.79
C ALA A 23 -20.31 7.24 -9.08
N ASP A 24 -21.01 6.33 -8.40
CA ASP A 24 -22.45 6.18 -8.56
C ASP A 24 -23.23 7.02 -7.54
N VAL A 25 -22.73 7.18 -6.31
CA VAL A 25 -23.19 8.17 -5.33
C VAL A 25 -22.04 9.11 -4.98
N THR A 26 -22.22 10.41 -5.18
CA THR A 26 -21.21 11.42 -4.84
C THR A 26 -21.70 12.36 -3.73
N ILE A 27 -21.01 12.37 -2.60
CA ILE A 27 -21.17 13.40 -1.57
C ILE A 27 -20.34 14.62 -2.01
N SER A 28 -21.03 15.70 -2.37
CA SER A 28 -20.41 16.90 -2.98
C SER A 28 -21.14 18.21 -2.65
N ASN A 29 -20.74 19.31 -3.27
CA ASN A 29 -21.40 20.62 -3.13
C ASN A 29 -22.48 20.87 -4.20
N LYS A 30 -22.71 19.93 -5.11
CA LYS A 30 -23.78 20.01 -6.10
C LYS A 30 -25.14 19.77 -5.43
N PRO A 31 -26.26 20.26 -6.02
CA PRO A 31 -27.59 20.00 -5.47
C PRO A 31 -27.88 18.50 -5.34
N THR A 32 -28.57 18.12 -4.27
CA THR A 32 -29.02 16.73 -4.07
C THR A 32 -29.90 16.31 -5.24
N SER A 33 -29.56 15.19 -5.87
CA SER A 33 -30.25 14.66 -7.05
C SER A 33 -30.09 13.14 -7.15
N ASN A 34 -31.11 12.47 -7.68
CA ASN A 34 -31.22 11.00 -7.73
C ASN A 34 -31.00 10.34 -6.36
N MET A 35 -31.40 11.02 -5.28
CA MET A 35 -31.40 10.55 -3.91
C MET A 35 -32.81 10.68 -3.34
N SER A 36 -33.25 9.67 -2.58
CA SER A 36 -34.42 9.77 -1.69
C SER A 36 -33.93 9.77 -0.26
N CYS A 37 -34.27 10.82 0.51
CA CYS A 37 -33.84 10.99 1.89
C CYS A 37 -35.07 11.10 2.81
N GLU A 38 -35.41 10.00 3.49
CA GLU A 38 -36.57 9.91 4.38
C GLU A 38 -36.18 9.23 5.69
N ALA A 39 -36.65 9.77 6.81
CA ALA A 39 -36.44 9.21 8.16
C ALA A 39 -34.97 8.83 8.49
N GLY A 40 -34.02 9.68 8.10
CA GLY A 40 -32.59 9.44 8.33
C GLY A 40 -31.93 8.46 7.36
N VAL A 41 -32.61 8.03 6.29
CA VAL A 41 -32.04 7.17 5.26
C VAL A 41 -32.03 7.88 3.91
N CYS A 42 -30.83 8.12 3.38
CA CYS A 42 -30.59 8.65 2.04
C CYS A 42 -30.15 7.53 1.11
N ALA A 43 -31.03 7.08 0.20
CA ALA A 43 -30.73 6.03 -0.77
C ALA A 43 -30.73 6.56 -2.20
N ALA A 44 -29.78 6.08 -3.02
CA ALA A 44 -29.75 6.39 -4.44
C ALA A 44 -30.99 5.84 -5.18
N THR A 45 -31.61 6.66 -6.02
CA THR A 45 -32.75 6.28 -6.87
C THR A 45 -32.37 6.08 -8.34
N ALA A 46 -31.18 6.56 -8.75
CA ALA A 46 -30.56 6.27 -10.03
C ALA A 46 -29.02 6.39 -9.92
N ARG A 47 -28.29 5.94 -10.95
CA ARG A 47 -26.83 6.17 -11.06
C ARG A 47 -26.50 7.67 -11.14
N LYS A 48 -25.24 8.02 -10.86
CA LYS A 48 -24.75 9.41 -10.79
C LYS A 48 -25.54 10.25 -9.79
N ALA A 49 -25.94 9.63 -8.68
CA ALA A 49 -26.60 10.32 -7.59
C ALA A 49 -25.65 11.27 -6.88
N VAL A 50 -26.23 12.35 -6.38
CA VAL A 50 -25.52 13.39 -5.65
C VAL A 50 -26.25 13.60 -4.34
N LEU A 51 -25.52 13.50 -3.23
CA LEU A 51 -25.97 13.99 -1.93
C LEU A 51 -25.19 15.27 -1.63
N ASN A 52 -25.91 16.39 -1.48
CA ASN A 52 -25.28 17.63 -1.08
C ASN A 52 -24.73 17.51 0.34
N VAL A 53 -23.50 17.96 0.54
CA VAL A 53 -22.80 17.84 1.83
C VAL A 53 -23.48 18.67 2.92
N ALA A 54 -24.03 19.84 2.59
CA ALA A 54 -24.74 20.66 3.58
C ALA A 54 -26.07 20.02 3.98
N ASP A 55 -26.79 19.39 3.04
CA ASP A 55 -28.00 18.63 3.35
C ASP A 55 -27.67 17.49 4.33
N LEU A 56 -26.61 16.73 4.05
CA LEU A 56 -26.15 15.64 4.94
C LEU A 56 -25.76 16.15 6.32
N GLN A 57 -25.04 17.27 6.41
CA GLN A 57 -24.67 17.88 7.69
C GLN A 57 -25.89 18.35 8.49
N ASN A 58 -26.88 18.94 7.82
CA ASN A 58 -28.15 19.33 8.45
C ASN A 58 -28.91 18.10 8.97
N MET A 59 -28.91 16.99 8.24
CA MET A 59 -29.52 15.74 8.71
C MET A 59 -28.78 15.19 9.93
N LEU A 60 -27.45 15.14 9.89
CA LEU A 60 -26.61 14.69 11.01
C LEU A 60 -26.74 15.58 12.25
N ALA A 61 -27.08 16.86 12.10
CA ALA A 61 -27.37 17.72 13.24
C ALA A 61 -28.67 17.32 13.99
N ASN A 62 -29.57 16.59 13.34
CA ASN A 62 -30.89 16.23 13.85
C ASN A 62 -31.07 14.74 14.18
N GLY A 63 -30.16 13.87 13.74
CA GLY A 63 -30.25 12.44 13.99
C GLY A 63 -29.26 11.62 13.17
N ASP A 64 -29.28 10.31 13.40
CA ASP A 64 -28.46 9.37 12.65
C ASP A 64 -28.84 9.38 11.17
N VAL A 65 -27.84 9.22 10.29
CA VAL A 65 -28.04 9.22 8.84
C VAL A 65 -27.37 8.00 8.23
N ALA A 66 -28.10 7.26 7.40
CA ALA A 66 -27.55 6.21 6.55
C ALA A 66 -27.57 6.64 5.08
N VAL A 67 -26.39 6.73 4.46
CA VAL A 67 -26.22 6.95 3.02
C VAL A 67 -25.99 5.60 2.35
N LYS A 68 -26.91 5.21 1.47
CA LYS A 68 -26.93 3.91 0.81
C LYS A 68 -26.89 4.03 -0.70
N THR A 69 -26.20 3.10 -1.36
CA THR A 69 -26.25 3.01 -2.83
C THR A 69 -27.53 2.34 -3.37
N GLY A 70 -28.39 1.82 -2.49
CA GLY A 70 -29.65 1.19 -2.89
C GLY A 70 -29.38 -0.06 -3.73
N THR A 71 -30.22 -0.34 -4.74
CA THR A 71 -30.04 -1.44 -5.72
C THR A 71 -29.52 -0.97 -7.09
N VAL A 72 -29.35 0.35 -7.26
CA VAL A 72 -29.14 1.00 -8.56
C VAL A 72 -27.73 1.59 -8.73
N ALA A 73 -27.03 1.80 -7.62
CA ALA A 73 -25.68 2.34 -7.53
C ALA A 73 -24.76 1.37 -6.78
N ASN A 74 -23.45 1.46 -7.04
CA ASN A 74 -22.46 0.55 -6.44
C ASN A 74 -21.55 1.24 -5.44
N ASP A 75 -20.98 2.39 -5.81
CA ASP A 75 -19.91 3.06 -5.06
C ASP A 75 -20.38 4.37 -4.42
N ILE A 76 -19.75 4.72 -3.28
CA ILE A 76 -19.87 6.04 -2.65
C ILE A 76 -18.54 6.77 -2.76
N GLU A 77 -18.56 8.00 -3.27
CA GLU A 77 -17.41 8.90 -3.25
C GLU A 77 -17.66 10.16 -2.43
N ILE A 78 -16.71 10.49 -1.55
CA ILE A 78 -16.69 11.73 -0.78
C ILE A 78 -15.71 12.70 -1.44
N THR A 79 -16.27 13.71 -2.11
CA THR A 79 -15.49 14.66 -2.94
C THR A 79 -15.42 16.06 -2.36
N GLN A 80 -16.09 16.30 -1.23
CA GLN A 80 -16.06 17.54 -0.46
C GLN A 80 -15.82 17.25 1.02
N PRO A 81 -15.21 18.18 1.78
CA PRO A 81 -15.06 18.03 3.21
C PRO A 81 -16.40 17.84 3.91
N LEU A 82 -16.50 16.86 4.80
CA LEU A 82 -17.70 16.55 5.57
C LEU A 82 -17.37 16.60 7.06
N THR A 83 -18.13 17.35 7.85
CA THR A 83 -17.92 17.47 9.29
C THR A 83 -19.22 17.52 10.07
N TRP A 84 -19.25 16.94 11.26
CA TRP A 84 -20.37 17.08 12.21
C TRP A 84 -19.89 17.00 13.66
N SER A 85 -20.65 17.64 14.56
CA SER A 85 -20.36 17.72 16.01
C SER A 85 -21.44 17.13 16.91
N SER A 86 -22.56 16.68 16.33
CA SER A 86 -23.62 16.00 17.06
C SER A 86 -23.17 14.61 17.52
N THR A 87 -23.96 14.00 18.41
CA THR A 87 -23.79 12.60 18.84
C THR A 87 -24.25 11.60 17.78
N SER A 88 -24.67 12.08 16.61
CA SER A 88 -25.28 11.25 15.57
C SER A 88 -24.25 10.38 14.85
N ARG A 89 -24.73 9.24 14.37
CA ARG A 89 -23.98 8.30 13.54
C ARG A 89 -24.22 8.56 12.06
N LEU A 90 -23.13 8.67 11.31
CA LEU A 90 -23.16 8.49 9.85
C LEU A 90 -22.92 7.01 9.53
N THR A 91 -23.78 6.42 8.71
CA THR A 91 -23.55 5.12 8.08
C THR A 91 -23.36 5.31 6.60
N LEU A 92 -22.23 4.87 6.07
CA LEU A 92 -21.98 4.75 4.64
C LEU A 92 -22.11 3.27 4.27
N ASP A 93 -23.04 2.95 3.38
CA ASP A 93 -23.39 1.58 3.01
C ASP A 93 -23.37 1.44 1.48
N ALA A 94 -22.23 1.01 0.97
CA ALA A 94 -21.97 0.83 -0.46
C ALA A 94 -22.05 -0.65 -0.83
N GLN A 95 -22.62 -0.95 -2.01
CA GLN A 95 -22.56 -2.32 -2.54
C GLN A 95 -21.13 -2.72 -2.96
N ALA A 96 -20.34 -1.77 -3.44
CA ALA A 96 -18.97 -1.97 -3.90
C ALA A 96 -18.01 -1.15 -3.02
N SER A 97 -17.40 -0.08 -3.54
CA SER A 97 -16.34 0.66 -2.85
C SER A 97 -16.82 1.93 -2.17
N ILE A 98 -16.05 2.37 -1.17
CA ILE A 98 -16.15 3.72 -0.60
C ILE A 98 -14.83 4.44 -0.86
N THR A 99 -14.89 5.60 -1.47
CA THR A 99 -13.70 6.42 -1.76
C THR A 99 -13.75 7.76 -1.04
N VAL A 100 -12.77 8.00 -0.18
CA VAL A 100 -12.58 9.26 0.54
C VAL A 100 -11.53 10.10 -0.20
N LYS A 101 -11.95 11.17 -0.88
CA LYS A 101 -11.04 12.10 -1.60
C LYS A 101 -10.82 13.41 -0.85
N LYS A 102 -11.63 13.69 0.17
CA LYS A 102 -11.57 14.88 1.03
C LYS A 102 -11.78 14.51 2.50
N PRO A 103 -11.35 15.35 3.46
CA PRO A 103 -11.46 15.05 4.88
C PRO A 103 -12.90 14.80 5.33
N VAL A 104 -13.09 13.77 6.14
CA VAL A 104 -14.30 13.49 6.92
C VAL A 104 -13.93 13.66 8.39
N THR A 105 -14.64 14.49 9.14
CA THR A 105 -14.26 14.82 10.52
C THR A 105 -15.44 14.71 11.48
N VAL A 106 -15.32 13.83 12.46
CA VAL A 106 -16.22 13.72 13.60
C VAL A 106 -15.66 14.60 14.71
N THR A 107 -16.15 15.84 14.78
CA THR A 107 -15.68 16.85 15.74
C THR A 107 -16.30 16.70 17.14
N GLY A 108 -17.43 16.00 17.25
CA GLY A 108 -18.10 15.68 18.51
C GLY A 108 -17.92 14.21 18.87
N SER A 109 -18.84 13.67 19.68
CA SER A 109 -18.86 12.26 20.13
C SER A 109 -19.73 11.36 19.25
N GLY A 110 -19.96 11.75 18.00
CA GLY A 110 -20.75 10.99 17.03
C GLY A 110 -20.09 9.68 16.57
N GLY A 111 -20.81 8.91 15.77
CA GLY A 111 -20.32 7.63 15.26
C GLY A 111 -20.10 7.63 13.74
N LEU A 112 -19.23 6.74 13.27
CA LEU A 112 -19.14 6.40 11.84
C LEU A 112 -19.24 4.89 11.67
N THR A 113 -20.09 4.48 10.75
CA THR A 113 -20.14 3.11 10.24
C THR A 113 -19.82 3.13 8.75
N ILE A 114 -18.86 2.31 8.34
CA ILE A 114 -18.47 2.12 6.94
C ILE A 114 -18.77 0.66 6.60
N ALA A 115 -19.68 0.44 5.66
CA ALA A 115 -19.98 -0.86 5.08
C ALA A 115 -19.73 -0.79 3.58
N TYR A 116 -18.86 -1.65 3.09
CA TYR A 116 -18.49 -1.78 1.69
C TYR A 116 -18.30 -3.26 1.35
N ASP A 117 -18.24 -3.57 0.05
CA ASP A 117 -18.00 -4.92 -0.48
C ASP A 117 -19.10 -5.96 -0.19
N ASN A 118 -20.26 -5.80 -0.81
CA ASN A 118 -21.35 -6.80 -0.80
C ASN A 118 -21.31 -7.74 -2.03
N GLN A 119 -20.31 -7.66 -2.92
CA GLN A 119 -20.20 -8.50 -4.13
C GLN A 119 -18.73 -8.70 -4.56
N SER A 120 -18.35 -9.91 -4.99
CA SER A 120 -16.97 -10.25 -5.38
C SER A 120 -16.37 -9.33 -6.46
N GLY A 121 -15.39 -8.51 -6.09
CA GLY A 121 -14.66 -7.57 -6.97
C GLY A 121 -13.56 -6.85 -6.20
N SER A 122 -12.75 -6.00 -6.85
CA SER A 122 -11.69 -5.18 -6.22
C SER A 122 -12.26 -4.02 -5.42
N ASN A 123 -13.32 -4.28 -4.66
CA ASN A 123 -13.98 -3.29 -3.85
C ASN A 123 -13.15 -3.01 -2.62
N ASP A 124 -13.13 -1.76 -2.19
CA ASP A 124 -12.39 -1.42 -1.00
C ASP A 124 -12.85 -0.10 -0.38
N LEU A 125 -12.30 0.17 0.80
CA LEU A 125 -12.18 1.52 1.32
C LEU A 125 -10.90 2.15 0.74
N TYR A 126 -11.06 3.27 0.04
CA TYR A 126 -9.96 3.98 -0.61
C TYR A 126 -9.77 5.37 -0.03
N PHE A 127 -8.52 5.76 0.18
CA PHE A 127 -8.12 7.12 0.54
C PHE A 127 -7.22 7.69 -0.55
N PHE A 128 -7.64 8.82 -1.17
CA PHE A 128 -6.86 9.50 -2.20
C PHE A 128 -6.62 10.98 -1.85
N GLY A 129 -5.47 11.50 -2.28
CA GLY A 129 -5.12 12.91 -2.12
C GLY A 129 -5.07 13.33 -0.65
N LYS A 130 -6.04 14.13 -0.21
CA LYS A 130 -6.19 14.58 1.19
C LYS A 130 -7.37 13.91 1.91
N GLY A 131 -7.86 12.79 1.38
CA GLY A 131 -8.91 12.01 2.02
C GLY A 131 -8.39 11.33 3.29
N GLN A 132 -9.09 11.56 4.40
CA GLN A 132 -8.83 10.94 5.69
C GLN A 132 -10.10 10.98 6.53
N VAL A 133 -10.23 10.09 7.51
CA VAL A 133 -11.34 10.09 8.49
C VAL A 133 -10.78 10.38 9.87
N THR A 134 -11.16 11.53 10.44
CA THR A 134 -10.62 12.06 11.69
C THR A 134 -11.68 12.07 12.79
N PHE A 135 -11.27 11.68 14.00
CA PHE A 135 -12.11 11.78 15.20
C PHE A 135 -11.46 12.69 16.24
N SER A 136 -12.23 13.62 16.78
CA SER A 136 -11.79 14.48 17.89
C SER A 136 -11.98 13.83 19.26
N ASP A 137 -12.98 12.96 19.41
CA ASP A 137 -13.25 12.22 20.64
C ASP A 137 -12.92 10.73 20.45
N MET A 138 -11.98 10.20 21.23
CA MET A 138 -11.55 8.79 21.17
C MET A 138 -12.61 7.81 21.70
N ALA A 139 -13.64 8.30 22.39
CA ALA A 139 -14.81 7.51 22.77
C ALA A 139 -15.84 7.36 21.63
N SER A 140 -15.64 8.07 20.50
CA SER A 140 -16.49 7.93 19.32
C SER A 140 -16.47 6.50 18.80
N SER A 141 -17.59 6.07 18.22
CA SER A 141 -17.71 4.70 17.73
C SER A 141 -17.44 4.60 16.23
N LEU A 142 -16.36 3.91 15.89
CA LEU A 142 -16.03 3.50 14.53
C LEU A 142 -16.35 2.02 14.32
N VAL A 143 -17.12 1.72 13.29
CA VAL A 143 -17.42 0.35 12.84
C VAL A 143 -17.14 0.23 11.35
N ILE A 144 -16.33 -0.74 10.94
CA ILE A 144 -16.01 -1.01 9.53
C ILE A 144 -16.34 -2.46 9.22
N ASN A 145 -17.23 -2.71 8.25
CA ASN A 145 -17.72 -4.05 7.88
C ASN A 145 -18.13 -4.90 9.09
N GLY A 146 -18.81 -4.27 10.05
CA GLY A 146 -19.29 -4.91 11.29
C GLY A 146 -18.24 -5.04 12.41
N GLN A 147 -16.97 -4.77 12.13
CA GLN A 147 -15.90 -4.78 13.13
C GLN A 147 -15.80 -3.43 13.83
N SER A 148 -15.85 -3.41 15.16
CA SER A 148 -15.60 -2.20 15.96
C SER A 148 -14.10 -1.96 16.13
N PHE A 149 -13.69 -0.69 16.05
CA PHE A 149 -12.30 -0.26 16.21
C PHE A 149 -12.15 0.67 17.41
N THR A 150 -11.11 0.44 18.21
CA THR A 150 -10.66 1.36 19.26
C THR A 150 -9.88 2.50 18.64
N LEU A 151 -10.26 3.75 18.93
CA LEU A 151 -9.59 4.94 18.41
C LEU A 151 -8.40 5.32 19.28
N ASN A 152 -7.26 5.61 18.65
CA ASN A 152 -6.06 6.10 19.30
C ASN A 152 -5.59 7.40 18.63
N ALA A 153 -5.24 8.40 19.44
CA ALA A 153 -4.88 9.73 18.94
C ALA A 153 -3.44 9.82 18.45
N ASP A 154 -2.56 8.96 18.97
CA ASP A 154 -1.12 9.02 18.77
C ASP A 154 -0.46 7.63 18.79
N LEU A 155 0.81 7.57 18.35
CA LEU A 155 1.55 6.32 18.29
C LEU A 155 1.83 5.69 19.68
N PRO A 156 2.19 6.45 20.74
CA PRO A 156 2.35 5.85 22.07
C PRO A 156 1.10 5.15 22.59
N SER A 157 -0.07 5.81 22.56
CA SER A 157 -1.32 5.21 23.03
C SER A 157 -1.77 4.05 22.15
N LEU A 158 -1.57 4.14 20.83
CA LEU A 158 -1.82 3.05 19.89
C LEU A 158 -0.94 1.83 20.21
N ALA A 159 0.35 2.06 20.43
CA ALA A 159 1.30 0.99 20.73
C ALA A 159 0.99 0.30 22.06
N ASP A 160 0.69 1.07 23.11
CA ASP A 160 0.30 0.52 24.41
C ASP A 160 -0.98 -0.35 24.30
N ALA A 161 -1.96 0.12 23.52
CA ALA A 161 -3.21 -0.61 23.31
C ALA A 161 -3.00 -1.92 22.54
N MET A 162 -2.17 -1.91 21.48
CA MET A 162 -1.83 -3.09 20.70
C MET A 162 -1.01 -4.11 21.48
N ASN A 163 -0.01 -3.65 22.24
CA ASN A 163 0.80 -4.53 23.09
C ASN A 163 -0.03 -5.14 24.24
N GLY A 164 -1.10 -4.46 24.68
CA GLY A 164 -2.04 -4.99 25.67
C GLY A 164 -3.09 -5.95 25.11
N ASN A 165 -3.32 -5.94 23.79
CA ASN A 165 -4.27 -6.80 23.10
C ASN A 165 -3.87 -7.00 21.63
N GLU A 166 -2.96 -7.95 21.40
CA GLU A 166 -2.31 -8.18 20.10
C GLU A 166 -3.28 -8.59 18.98
N GLY A 167 -4.45 -9.13 19.33
CA GLY A 167 -5.55 -9.50 18.42
C GLY A 167 -6.66 -8.47 18.30
N GLY A 168 -6.51 -7.29 18.92
CA GLY A 168 -7.51 -6.22 18.92
C GLY A 168 -7.67 -5.52 17.57
N SER A 169 -8.70 -4.68 17.47
CA SER A 169 -8.95 -3.81 16.29
C SER A 169 -8.78 -2.35 16.69
N PHE A 170 -7.83 -1.67 16.05
CA PHE A 170 -7.38 -0.32 16.42
C PHE A 170 -7.34 0.60 15.20
N ALA A 171 -7.64 1.87 15.40
CA ALA A 171 -7.58 2.86 14.34
C ALA A 171 -6.86 4.14 14.80
N LEU A 172 -6.03 4.69 13.91
CA LEU A 172 -5.39 5.98 14.14
C LEU A 172 -6.38 7.10 13.80
N ALA A 173 -6.71 7.93 14.78
CA ALA A 173 -7.76 8.93 14.64
C ALA A 173 -7.29 10.28 14.07
N ASN A 174 -5.98 10.53 14.06
CA ASN A 174 -5.36 11.79 13.67
C ASN A 174 -3.98 11.55 13.03
N ASP A 175 -3.52 12.51 12.22
CA ASP A 175 -2.10 12.59 11.87
C ASP A 175 -1.28 12.78 13.14
N TYR A 176 -0.13 12.12 13.22
CA TYR A 176 0.73 12.16 14.39
C TYR A 176 2.19 12.49 14.04
N ASP A 177 2.79 13.43 14.77
CA ASP A 177 4.19 13.82 14.60
C ASP A 177 5.07 13.27 15.73
N ALA A 178 5.76 12.16 15.46
CA ALA A 178 6.61 11.45 16.40
C ALA A 178 8.00 12.10 16.62
N LYS A 179 8.21 13.36 16.19
CA LYS A 179 9.54 14.01 16.25
C LYS A 179 10.15 14.07 17.65
N ASN A 180 9.28 14.16 18.67
CA ASN A 180 9.64 14.30 20.09
C ASN A 180 9.66 12.95 20.80
N ASP A 181 9.22 11.88 20.15
CA ASP A 181 9.23 10.55 20.72
C ASP A 181 10.65 10.00 20.74
N SER A 182 10.91 9.15 21.73
CA SER A 182 12.17 8.45 21.90
C SER A 182 11.91 6.95 22.06
N PHE A 183 11.53 6.29 20.97
CA PHE A 183 11.38 4.84 20.95
C PHE A 183 12.75 4.15 21.00
N LYS A 184 12.99 3.38 22.07
CA LYS A 184 14.22 2.58 22.24
C LYS A 184 14.20 1.28 21.42
N HIS A 185 13.02 0.75 21.16
CA HIS A 185 12.76 -0.42 20.33
C HIS A 185 11.55 -0.15 19.43
N SER A 186 11.11 -1.15 18.66
CA SER A 186 9.84 -1.04 17.94
C SER A 186 8.71 -0.70 18.91
N PRO A 187 7.85 0.30 18.61
CA PRO A 187 6.70 0.66 19.45
C PRO A 187 5.79 -0.54 19.74
N VAL A 188 5.51 -1.36 18.72
CA VAL A 188 4.70 -2.58 18.84
C VAL A 188 5.60 -3.79 18.65
N ASP A 189 5.61 -4.71 19.62
CA ASP A 189 6.50 -5.89 19.54
C ASP A 189 5.92 -6.96 18.61
N TYR A 190 4.67 -7.37 18.86
CA TYR A 190 3.93 -8.33 18.05
C TYR A 190 2.48 -7.87 17.85
N PHE A 191 1.92 -8.13 16.67
CA PHE A 191 0.54 -7.81 16.35
C PHE A 191 -0.08 -8.82 15.38
N GLU A 192 -1.28 -9.28 15.67
CA GLU A 192 -2.04 -10.24 14.84
C GLU A 192 -3.52 -9.85 14.63
N GLY A 193 -3.91 -8.64 15.05
CA GLY A 193 -5.25 -8.08 14.91
C GLY A 193 -5.46 -7.20 13.67
N ASN A 194 -6.35 -6.22 13.78
CA ASN A 194 -6.68 -5.28 12.71
C ASN A 194 -6.18 -3.87 13.05
N PHE A 195 -5.43 -3.25 12.14
CA PHE A 195 -5.01 -1.86 12.24
C PHE A 195 -5.44 -1.07 11.02
N GLU A 196 -6.21 -0.02 11.27
CA GLU A 196 -6.77 0.88 10.27
C GLU A 196 -6.17 2.30 10.44
N GLY A 197 -5.43 2.76 9.44
CA GLY A 197 -4.82 4.09 9.46
C GLY A 197 -5.79 5.21 9.07
N LEU A 198 -6.95 4.90 8.47
CA LEU A 198 -7.96 5.89 8.05
C LEU A 198 -7.43 7.00 7.12
N GLY A 199 -6.36 6.73 6.39
CA GLY A 199 -5.67 7.70 5.55
C GLY A 199 -4.76 8.66 6.32
N HIS A 200 -4.54 8.44 7.62
CA HIS A 200 -3.64 9.23 8.45
C HIS A 200 -2.17 8.86 8.29
N SER A 201 -1.33 9.76 8.76
CA SER A 201 0.12 9.64 8.69
C SER A 201 0.79 9.75 10.06
N ILE A 202 1.90 9.02 10.20
CA ILE A 202 2.85 9.16 11.31
C ILE A 202 4.13 9.75 10.73
N SER A 203 4.50 10.96 11.12
CA SER A 203 5.71 11.63 10.66
C SER A 203 6.87 11.54 11.65
N HIS A 204 8.09 11.61 11.15
CA HIS A 204 9.32 11.73 11.94
C HIS A 204 9.58 10.60 12.94
N LEU A 205 9.03 9.41 12.69
CA LEU A 205 9.32 8.22 13.49
C LEU A 205 10.82 7.93 13.48
N LYS A 206 11.43 7.91 14.67
CA LYS A 206 12.85 7.60 14.87
C LYS A 206 12.99 6.25 15.57
N LEU A 207 13.73 5.33 14.96
CA LEU A 207 14.10 4.05 15.56
C LEU A 207 15.63 3.90 15.51
N ARG A 208 16.28 3.74 16.67
CA ARG A 208 17.75 3.70 16.80
C ARG A 208 18.33 2.39 17.34
N GLY A 209 17.54 1.33 17.37
CA GLY A 209 17.98 0.00 17.81
C GLY A 209 17.83 -0.25 19.31
N GLY A 210 17.39 -1.49 19.61
CA GLY A 210 17.04 -2.06 20.92
C GLY A 210 16.75 -3.57 20.72
N GLY A 211 16.70 -4.35 21.81
CA GLY A 211 17.02 -5.79 21.98
C GLY A 211 16.49 -6.90 21.05
N HIS A 212 15.82 -6.61 19.94
CA HIS A 212 15.33 -7.62 18.99
C HIS A 212 16.05 -7.55 17.65
N GLN A 213 16.10 -8.68 16.94
CA GLN A 213 16.65 -8.82 15.59
C GLN A 213 15.82 -8.14 14.49
N ARG A 214 14.75 -7.42 14.87
CA ARG A 214 13.75 -6.85 13.98
C ARG A 214 13.55 -5.37 14.29
N ALA A 215 13.32 -4.54 13.28
CA ALA A 215 13.02 -3.12 13.44
C ALA A 215 11.91 -2.68 12.49
N GLY A 216 10.98 -1.91 13.05
CA GLY A 216 9.85 -1.26 12.38
C GLY A 216 8.93 -0.67 13.44
N MET A 217 7.89 0.05 13.02
CA MET A 217 6.80 0.42 13.93
C MET A 217 6.24 -0.83 14.64
N PHE A 218 6.06 -1.91 13.87
CA PHE A 218 5.88 -3.27 14.34
C PHE A 218 7.20 -4.04 14.24
N ALA A 219 7.64 -4.69 15.31
CA ALA A 219 8.79 -5.58 15.23
C ALA A 219 8.45 -6.82 14.41
N LYS A 220 7.32 -7.46 14.72
CA LYS A 220 6.80 -8.63 14.02
C LYS A 220 5.28 -8.58 13.89
N THR A 221 4.75 -9.19 12.84
CA THR A 221 3.30 -9.42 12.71
C THR A 221 2.98 -10.90 12.52
N GLY A 222 1.83 -11.33 13.04
CA GLY A 222 1.15 -12.59 12.70
C GLY A 222 0.25 -12.41 11.49
N GLN A 223 -0.89 -13.10 11.43
CA GLN A 223 -1.90 -12.93 10.38
C GLN A 223 -2.76 -11.66 10.58
N ALA A 224 -2.11 -10.51 10.83
CA ALA A 224 -2.78 -9.23 10.99
C ALA A 224 -3.30 -8.67 9.66
N ILE A 225 -4.21 -7.70 9.75
CA ILE A 225 -4.58 -6.81 8.65
C ILE A 225 -4.12 -5.40 9.03
N ILE A 226 -3.20 -4.83 8.27
CA ILE A 226 -2.67 -3.47 8.48
C ILE A 226 -2.95 -2.67 7.22
N ARG A 227 -3.63 -1.54 7.34
CA ARG A 227 -4.04 -0.79 6.16
C ARG A 227 -4.12 0.72 6.31
N ASP A 228 -4.04 1.41 5.18
CA ASP A 228 -4.36 2.83 5.00
C ASP A 228 -3.54 3.77 5.91
N ILE A 229 -2.25 3.46 6.06
CA ILE A 229 -1.30 4.16 6.96
C ILE A 229 -0.07 4.67 6.21
N TYR A 230 0.33 5.92 6.48
CA TYR A 230 1.45 6.57 5.79
C TYR A 230 2.55 7.02 6.74
N LEU A 231 3.75 6.46 6.62
CA LEU A 231 4.91 6.86 7.41
C LEU A 231 5.71 7.93 6.68
N LYS A 232 5.81 9.14 7.24
CA LYS A 232 6.47 10.28 6.58
C LYS A 232 7.78 10.63 7.26
N GLN A 233 8.83 10.87 6.48
CA GLN A 233 10.12 11.36 6.98
C GLN A 233 10.70 10.50 8.13
N VAL A 234 10.60 9.18 8.01
CA VAL A 234 11.14 8.26 9.01
C VAL A 234 12.66 8.31 9.05
N ASN A 235 13.23 8.00 10.22
CA ASN A 235 14.66 7.78 10.39
C ASN A 235 14.86 6.50 11.19
N VAL A 236 14.89 5.38 10.45
CA VAL A 236 15.09 4.04 10.99
C VAL A 236 16.54 3.65 10.75
N ARG A 237 17.31 3.50 11.83
CA ARG A 237 18.70 3.06 11.80
C ARG A 237 18.88 1.95 12.81
N SER A 238 19.06 0.73 12.34
CA SER A 238 19.33 -0.41 13.20
C SER A 238 20.81 -0.77 13.20
N GLY A 239 21.34 -1.17 14.36
CA GLY A 239 22.66 -1.81 14.46
C GLY A 239 22.65 -3.23 13.89
N ASN A 240 23.01 -4.22 14.72
CA ASN A 240 23.14 -5.64 14.34
C ASN A 240 21.79 -6.37 14.18
N LYS A 241 20.81 -5.77 13.49
CA LYS A 241 19.49 -6.41 13.26
C LYS A 241 19.44 -7.15 11.94
N LEU A 242 18.64 -8.23 11.91
CA LEU A 242 18.44 -9.05 10.71
C LEU A 242 17.37 -8.47 9.78
N TYR A 243 16.25 -7.99 10.30
CA TYR A 243 15.13 -7.51 9.46
C TYR A 243 14.74 -6.08 9.82
N VAL A 244 14.75 -5.20 8.83
CA VAL A 244 14.60 -3.75 9.04
C VAL A 244 13.64 -3.18 8.01
N GLY A 245 12.46 -2.76 8.45
CA GLY A 245 11.49 -1.98 7.69
C GLY A 245 11.06 -0.77 8.48
N ALA A 246 10.48 0.24 7.82
CA ALA A 246 9.88 1.35 8.56
C ALA A 246 8.57 0.95 9.26
N LEU A 247 7.72 0.19 8.56
CA LEU A 247 6.44 -0.26 9.08
C LEU A 247 6.59 -1.56 9.85
N VAL A 248 7.15 -2.61 9.21
CA VAL A 248 7.28 -3.94 9.83
C VAL A 248 8.69 -4.49 9.67
N GLY A 249 9.26 -5.03 10.74
CA GLY A 249 10.51 -5.79 10.66
C GLY A 249 10.31 -7.15 9.97
N ASP A 250 9.50 -8.01 10.58
CA ASP A 250 9.19 -9.38 10.16
C ASP A 250 7.69 -9.55 9.91
N ASN A 251 7.29 -9.64 8.63
CA ASN A 251 5.89 -9.58 8.23
C ASN A 251 5.23 -10.95 8.06
N GLY A 252 4.12 -11.17 8.76
CA GLY A 252 3.13 -12.21 8.48
C GLY A 252 1.78 -11.65 8.00
N ALA A 253 1.63 -10.33 8.00
CA ALA A 253 0.35 -9.65 7.83
C ALA A 253 -0.04 -9.43 6.36
N GLN A 254 -1.32 -9.20 6.13
CA GLN A 254 -1.81 -8.50 4.94
C GLN A 254 -1.63 -6.99 5.14
N ILE A 255 -0.82 -6.35 4.29
CA ILE A 255 -0.54 -4.92 4.33
C ILE A 255 -1.13 -4.27 3.07
N VAL A 256 -2.01 -3.29 3.23
CA VAL A 256 -2.71 -2.67 2.10
C VAL A 256 -2.69 -1.15 2.20
N ASN A 257 -2.37 -0.46 1.10
CA ASN A 257 -2.33 1.01 1.06
C ASN A 257 -1.43 1.63 2.15
N ALA A 258 -0.21 1.09 2.26
CA ALA A 258 0.80 1.62 3.16
C ALA A 258 1.89 2.37 2.38
N SER A 259 2.40 3.47 2.94
CA SER A 259 3.50 4.21 2.33
C SER A 259 4.60 4.59 3.31
N VAL A 260 5.80 4.80 2.78
CA VAL A 260 6.93 5.31 3.55
C VAL A 260 7.74 6.33 2.76
N THR A 261 8.14 7.42 3.44
CA THR A 261 9.23 8.31 3.03
C THR A 261 10.27 8.47 4.12
N GLY A 262 11.52 8.75 3.74
CA GLY A 262 12.61 9.01 4.69
C GLY A 262 13.82 8.08 4.49
N THR A 263 14.39 7.58 5.58
CA THR A 263 15.64 6.81 5.58
C THR A 263 15.51 5.54 6.41
N VAL A 264 15.89 4.40 5.82
CA VAL A 264 15.93 3.08 6.47
C VAL A 264 17.29 2.43 6.24
N ILE A 265 18.05 2.23 7.32
CA ILE A 265 19.43 1.72 7.27
C ILE A 265 19.59 0.55 8.24
N GLY A 266 19.98 -0.60 7.70
CA GLY A 266 20.48 -1.74 8.46
C GLY A 266 22.00 -1.88 8.33
N ASN A 267 22.71 -1.96 9.45
CA ASN A 267 24.18 -2.00 9.48
C ASN A 267 24.76 -3.41 9.67
N SER A 268 23.93 -4.46 9.70
CA SER A 268 24.40 -5.85 9.81
C SER A 268 24.80 -6.39 8.44
N ASP A 269 25.85 -7.20 8.39
CA ASP A 269 26.32 -7.93 7.19
C ASP A 269 25.31 -8.98 6.69
N PHE A 270 24.19 -9.18 7.39
CA PHE A 270 23.12 -10.07 6.99
C PHE A 270 21.74 -9.39 7.03
N ALA A 271 21.69 -8.06 7.16
CA ALA A 271 20.43 -7.34 7.24
C ALA A 271 19.65 -7.42 5.90
N ALA A 272 18.42 -7.94 5.96
CA ALA A 272 17.39 -7.66 4.97
C ALA A 272 16.71 -6.33 5.33
N VAL A 273 16.85 -5.35 4.44
CA VAL A 273 16.37 -3.99 4.66
C VAL A 273 15.42 -3.64 3.53
N GLY A 274 14.18 -3.31 3.88
CA GLY A 274 13.23 -2.71 2.95
C GLY A 274 12.80 -1.34 3.42
N GLY A 275 12.41 -0.47 2.48
CA GLY A 275 11.86 0.83 2.84
C GLY A 275 10.65 0.68 3.77
N LEU A 276 9.72 -0.22 3.45
CA LEU A 276 8.50 -0.43 4.23
C LEU A 276 8.61 -1.66 5.15
N ILE A 277 9.13 -2.78 4.63
CA ILE A 277 9.13 -4.09 5.31
C ILE A 277 10.54 -4.69 5.27
N GLY A 278 11.04 -5.21 6.40
CA GLY A 278 12.34 -5.88 6.44
C GLY A 278 12.34 -7.20 5.67
N ALA A 279 11.59 -8.18 6.15
CA ALA A 279 11.39 -9.45 5.48
C ALA A 279 10.01 -10.01 5.82
N GLY A 280 9.49 -10.93 5.02
CA GLY A 280 8.30 -11.68 5.42
C GLY A 280 7.43 -12.17 4.27
N GLY A 281 6.34 -12.82 4.65
CA GLY A 281 5.29 -13.31 3.77
C GLY A 281 4.01 -12.47 3.87
N GLY A 282 2.90 -12.97 3.33
CA GLY A 282 1.62 -12.28 3.29
C GLY A 282 1.40 -11.47 2.00
N LEU A 283 0.23 -10.86 1.88
CA LEU A 283 -0.13 -9.99 0.75
C LEU A 283 0.25 -8.55 1.08
N ILE A 284 1.10 -7.95 0.24
CA ILE A 284 1.43 -6.53 0.28
C ILE A 284 0.83 -5.90 -0.96
N GLY A 285 -0.26 -5.16 -0.75
CA GLY A 285 -1.10 -4.59 -1.80
C GLY A 285 -1.06 -3.06 -1.82
N ARG A 286 -1.06 -2.46 -3.01
CA ARG A 286 -1.24 -0.99 -3.18
C ARG A 286 -0.30 -0.15 -2.32
N SER A 287 0.92 -0.63 -2.08
CA SER A 287 1.86 -0.05 -1.14
C SER A 287 3.08 0.52 -1.83
N ARG A 288 3.74 1.50 -1.22
CA ARG A 288 4.83 2.24 -1.88
C ARG A 288 5.94 2.71 -0.94
N ALA A 289 7.13 2.88 -1.49
CA ALA A 289 8.28 3.43 -0.78
C ALA A 289 9.04 4.45 -1.62
N ILE A 290 9.32 5.62 -1.00
CA ILE A 290 10.15 6.69 -1.56
C ILE A 290 11.17 7.06 -0.48
N ALA A 291 12.19 6.22 -0.33
CA ALA A 291 13.15 6.29 0.76
C ALA A 291 14.60 6.11 0.30
N THR A 292 15.54 6.47 1.17
CA THR A 292 16.91 5.95 1.08
C THR A 292 16.98 4.64 1.86
N VAL A 293 17.31 3.55 1.18
CA VAL A 293 17.39 2.21 1.76
C VAL A 293 18.82 1.69 1.66
N VAL A 294 19.43 1.34 2.79
CA VAL A 294 20.80 0.81 2.86
C VAL A 294 20.83 -0.46 3.72
N GLY A 295 21.39 -1.55 3.17
CA GLY A 295 21.50 -2.83 3.89
C GLY A 295 22.40 -3.82 3.16
N TYR A 296 22.55 -5.03 3.70
CA TYR A 296 23.26 -6.11 2.99
C TYR A 296 22.40 -6.64 1.83
N GLY A 297 21.17 -7.08 2.13
CA GLY A 297 20.11 -7.38 1.16
C GLY A 297 19.09 -6.25 1.20
N ALA A 298 19.13 -5.35 0.22
CA ALA A 298 18.36 -4.12 0.23
C ALA A 298 17.29 -4.12 -0.87
N GLY A 299 16.04 -3.81 -0.49
CA GLY A 299 14.94 -3.62 -1.44
C GLY A 299 14.25 -2.29 -1.24
N GLY A 300 13.85 -1.62 -2.33
CA GLY A 300 13.20 -0.31 -2.21
C GLY A 300 11.92 -0.32 -1.36
N LEU A 301 11.11 -1.39 -1.46
CA LEU A 301 9.90 -1.62 -0.66
C LEU A 301 10.11 -2.68 0.44
N ILE A 302 10.64 -3.85 0.07
CA ILE A 302 10.82 -5.01 0.97
C ILE A 302 12.23 -5.59 0.85
N GLY A 303 12.89 -5.91 1.97
CA GLY A 303 14.22 -6.52 1.93
C GLY A 303 14.17 -7.94 1.35
N VAL A 304 13.35 -8.83 1.94
CA VAL A 304 13.11 -10.19 1.42
C VAL A 304 11.61 -10.47 1.34
N ASN A 305 11.13 -10.74 0.13
CA ASN A 305 9.75 -11.16 -0.12
C ASN A 305 9.64 -12.69 -0.15
N VAL A 306 8.73 -13.28 0.61
CA VAL A 306 8.29 -14.69 0.44
C VAL A 306 6.77 -14.82 0.30
N GLY A 307 6.09 -13.69 0.03
CA GLY A 307 4.63 -13.59 -0.10
C GLY A 307 4.20 -13.11 -1.49
N VAL A 308 3.25 -12.17 -1.53
CA VAL A 308 2.74 -11.59 -2.77
C VAL A 308 2.86 -10.07 -2.72
N LEU A 309 3.58 -9.50 -3.68
CA LEU A 309 3.57 -8.05 -3.95
C LEU A 309 2.57 -7.78 -5.07
N TYR A 310 1.58 -6.92 -4.81
CA TYR A 310 0.51 -6.64 -5.75
C TYR A 310 0.23 -5.14 -5.87
N ARG A 311 0.37 -4.56 -7.06
CA ARG A 311 0.13 -3.12 -7.27
C ARG A 311 1.01 -2.26 -6.36
N CYS A 312 2.27 -2.66 -6.24
CA CYS A 312 3.25 -2.01 -5.38
C CYS A 312 4.29 -1.27 -6.20
N TYR A 313 4.88 -0.21 -5.63
CA TYR A 313 6.00 0.44 -6.31
C TYR A 313 7.05 1.03 -5.38
N SER A 314 8.24 1.27 -5.93
CA SER A 314 9.27 2.03 -5.23
C SER A 314 9.94 3.07 -6.12
N ASN A 315 10.15 4.26 -5.57
CA ASN A 315 11.07 5.27 -6.10
C ASN A 315 12.20 5.55 -5.10
N SER A 316 12.66 4.48 -4.42
CA SER A 316 13.70 4.56 -3.41
C SER A 316 15.08 4.55 -4.05
N THR A 317 16.03 5.26 -3.44
CA THR A 317 17.46 5.04 -3.69
C THR A 317 17.92 3.86 -2.86
N VAL A 318 18.37 2.79 -3.51
CA VAL A 318 18.70 1.51 -2.84
C VAL A 318 20.19 1.23 -2.97
N SER A 319 20.84 0.91 -1.85
CA SER A 319 22.25 0.51 -1.82
C SER A 319 22.45 -0.74 -0.96
N GLY A 320 23.21 -1.71 -1.46
CA GLY A 320 23.59 -2.88 -0.67
C GLY A 320 24.60 -3.80 -1.33
N SER A 321 24.88 -4.95 -0.71
CA SER A 321 25.66 -6.02 -1.35
C SER A 321 24.84 -6.66 -2.47
N SER A 322 23.58 -6.96 -2.15
CA SER A 322 22.54 -7.42 -3.08
C SER A 322 21.40 -6.41 -3.02
N ALA A 323 21.14 -5.70 -4.11
CA ALA A 323 20.19 -4.58 -4.12
C ALA A 323 19.14 -4.71 -5.23
N GLY A 324 17.87 -4.53 -4.89
CA GLY A 324 16.78 -4.54 -5.86
C GLY A 324 15.86 -3.32 -5.72
N GLY A 325 15.39 -2.78 -6.84
CA GLY A 325 14.60 -1.54 -6.82
C GLY A 325 13.27 -1.68 -6.08
N LEU A 326 12.63 -2.85 -6.13
CA LEU A 326 11.40 -3.15 -5.37
C LEU A 326 11.68 -4.10 -4.19
N ALA A 327 12.31 -5.25 -4.46
CA ALA A 327 12.66 -6.25 -3.46
C ALA A 327 14.15 -6.59 -3.51
N GLY A 328 14.80 -6.76 -2.35
CA GLY A 328 16.19 -7.21 -2.30
C GLY A 328 16.29 -8.64 -2.82
N GLY A 329 15.77 -9.59 -2.03
CA GLY A 329 15.56 -10.97 -2.48
C GLY A 329 14.08 -11.26 -2.71
N ASN A 330 13.77 -11.96 -3.79
CA ASN A 330 12.40 -12.35 -4.14
C ASN A 330 12.21 -13.86 -4.16
N GLY A 331 11.72 -14.36 -3.03
CA GLY A 331 11.18 -15.70 -2.82
C GLY A 331 9.64 -15.75 -2.84
N GLY A 332 8.96 -14.73 -3.38
CA GLY A 332 7.51 -14.71 -3.58
C GLY A 332 7.06 -14.19 -4.96
N HIS A 333 5.76 -13.95 -5.12
CA HIS A 333 5.17 -13.47 -6.35
C HIS A 333 5.19 -11.94 -6.42
N VAL A 334 5.40 -11.40 -7.62
CA VAL A 334 5.33 -9.96 -7.91
C VAL A 334 4.42 -9.73 -9.10
N PHE A 335 3.38 -8.92 -8.88
CA PHE A 335 2.32 -8.67 -9.84
C PHE A 335 2.01 -7.19 -9.93
N ASP A 336 1.86 -6.69 -11.16
CA ASP A 336 1.44 -5.30 -11.42
C ASP A 336 2.28 -4.29 -10.63
N SER A 337 3.61 -4.41 -10.62
CA SER A 337 4.45 -3.64 -9.69
C SER A 337 5.69 -3.07 -10.37
N TYR A 338 6.23 -1.96 -9.84
CA TYR A 338 7.33 -1.28 -10.54
C TYR A 338 8.35 -0.59 -9.64
N ALA A 339 9.54 -0.34 -10.17
CA ALA A 339 10.61 0.38 -9.49
C ALA A 339 11.27 1.44 -10.40
N THR A 340 11.47 2.65 -9.88
CA THR A 340 11.99 3.79 -10.67
C THR A 340 13.24 4.43 -10.07
N GLY A 341 13.54 4.15 -8.80
CA GLY A 341 14.69 4.72 -8.12
C GLY A 341 16.01 3.99 -8.44
N PRO A 342 17.16 4.66 -8.29
CA PRO A 342 18.47 4.08 -8.60
C PRO A 342 18.86 2.97 -7.62
N VAL A 343 19.56 1.95 -8.14
CA VAL A 343 19.98 0.74 -7.41
C VAL A 343 21.49 0.55 -7.53
N ILE A 344 22.16 0.45 -6.38
CA ILE A 344 23.61 0.27 -6.29
C ILE A 344 23.91 -1.02 -5.52
N GLY A 345 24.55 -1.98 -6.20
CA GLY A 345 24.96 -3.27 -5.64
C GLY A 345 26.48 -3.41 -5.64
N THR A 346 27.11 -3.71 -4.51
CA THR A 346 28.57 -3.98 -4.51
C THR A 346 28.91 -5.36 -5.07
N ARG A 347 27.94 -6.28 -5.11
CA ARG A 347 28.07 -7.62 -5.71
C ARG A 347 27.05 -7.85 -6.81
N LEU A 348 25.76 -7.71 -6.49
CA LEU A 348 24.68 -7.89 -7.46
C LEU A 348 23.58 -6.84 -7.32
N ALA A 349 22.92 -6.51 -8.43
CA ALA A 349 21.74 -5.67 -8.42
C ALA A 349 20.75 -6.00 -9.55
N GLY A 350 19.47 -5.73 -9.31
CA GLY A 350 18.43 -5.78 -10.35
C GLY A 350 17.50 -4.58 -10.25
N GLY A 351 17.02 -4.08 -11.39
CA GLY A 351 16.15 -2.90 -11.40
C GLY A 351 14.84 -3.12 -10.63
N LEU A 352 14.31 -4.34 -10.59
CA LEU A 352 13.15 -4.74 -9.79
C LEU A 352 13.55 -5.61 -8.59
N THR A 353 14.26 -6.72 -8.83
CA THR A 353 14.68 -7.65 -7.78
C THR A 353 16.15 -8.02 -7.92
N ALA A 354 16.90 -8.05 -6.82
CA ALA A 354 18.33 -8.36 -6.89
C ALA A 354 18.55 -9.85 -7.24
N ASP A 355 17.90 -10.74 -6.52
CA ASP A 355 17.92 -12.17 -6.78
C ASP A 355 16.53 -12.80 -6.58
N THR A 356 16.33 -13.95 -7.22
CA THR A 356 15.12 -14.76 -7.04
C THR A 356 15.47 -16.16 -6.58
N GLY A 357 14.55 -16.85 -5.89
CA GLY A 357 14.76 -18.25 -5.52
C GLY A 357 13.46 -18.96 -5.18
N GLY A 358 13.26 -20.18 -5.70
CA GLY A 358 12.06 -21.00 -5.49
C GLY A 358 11.07 -20.92 -6.67
N ASN A 359 9.83 -21.41 -6.50
CA ASN A 359 8.80 -21.38 -7.54
C ASN A 359 8.15 -19.99 -7.61
N GLN A 360 8.83 -19.05 -8.27
CA GLN A 360 8.46 -17.62 -8.30
C GLN A 360 7.78 -17.18 -9.58
N SER A 361 7.01 -16.09 -9.52
CA SER A 361 6.50 -15.42 -10.71
C SER A 361 6.60 -13.90 -10.63
N VAL A 362 7.05 -13.28 -11.73
CA VAL A 362 7.02 -11.83 -11.94
C VAL A 362 6.16 -11.56 -13.18
N MET A 363 5.09 -10.80 -13.03
CA MET A 363 4.18 -10.51 -14.14
C MET A 363 3.67 -9.07 -14.13
N ALA A 364 3.56 -8.49 -15.33
CA ALA A 364 3.13 -7.11 -15.54
C ALA A 364 3.94 -6.12 -14.67
N ALA A 365 5.26 -6.31 -14.61
CA ALA A 365 6.14 -5.51 -13.77
C ALA A 365 7.16 -4.74 -14.61
N TYR A 366 7.68 -3.62 -14.08
CA TYR A 366 8.75 -2.92 -14.77
C TYR A 366 9.75 -2.19 -13.89
N SER A 367 10.92 -1.89 -14.46
CA SER A 367 11.96 -1.06 -13.85
C SER A 367 12.50 0.02 -14.77
N THR A 368 12.77 1.21 -14.23
CA THR A 368 13.40 2.33 -14.96
C THR A 368 14.61 2.93 -14.24
N GLY A 369 14.89 2.50 -13.00
CA GLY A 369 16.02 3.02 -12.24
C GLY A 369 17.38 2.61 -12.83
N LYS A 370 18.38 3.49 -12.74
CA LYS A 370 19.77 3.14 -13.04
C LYS A 370 20.24 1.99 -12.15
N VAL A 371 20.89 0.98 -12.73
CA VAL A 371 21.46 -0.17 -12.01
C VAL A 371 22.99 -0.16 -12.11
N ASP A 372 23.66 -0.08 -10.97
CA ASP A 372 25.12 -0.07 -10.88
C ASP A 372 25.62 -1.20 -9.97
N ALA A 373 26.13 -2.26 -10.58
CA ALA A 373 26.74 -3.41 -9.91
C ALA A 373 27.63 -4.23 -10.87
N PRO A 374 28.58 -5.04 -10.35
CA PRO A 374 29.34 -5.99 -11.15
C PRO A 374 28.46 -7.01 -11.88
N THR A 375 27.56 -7.68 -11.14
CA THR A 375 26.50 -8.52 -11.71
C THR A 375 25.20 -7.72 -11.68
N ARG A 376 24.61 -7.46 -12.84
CA ARG A 376 23.39 -6.65 -12.93
C ARG A 376 22.44 -7.13 -14.01
N GLY A 377 21.15 -6.92 -13.79
CA GLY A 377 20.13 -7.04 -14.83
C GLY A 377 19.13 -5.89 -14.77
N GLY A 378 18.58 -5.53 -15.93
CA GLY A 378 17.64 -4.44 -16.07
C GLY A 378 16.39 -4.62 -15.21
N LEU A 379 15.89 -5.86 -15.12
CA LEU A 379 14.77 -6.24 -14.26
C LEU A 379 15.24 -7.08 -13.06
N VAL A 380 15.99 -8.15 -13.31
CA VAL A 380 16.39 -9.14 -12.30
C VAL A 380 17.91 -9.28 -12.29
N GLY A 381 18.55 -9.20 -11.12
CA GLY A 381 20.01 -9.34 -11.04
C GLY A 381 20.47 -10.78 -11.28
N THR A 382 19.84 -11.76 -10.64
CA THR A 382 20.09 -13.19 -10.84
C THR A 382 18.79 -13.97 -10.67
N ASP A 383 18.52 -14.88 -11.59
CA ASP A 383 17.31 -15.69 -11.61
C ASP A 383 17.62 -17.17 -11.32
N PHE A 384 16.71 -17.82 -10.58
CA PHE A 384 16.76 -19.26 -10.32
C PHE A 384 15.34 -19.84 -10.38
N ASN A 385 14.98 -20.48 -11.50
CA ASN A 385 13.64 -21.05 -11.76
C ASN A 385 12.51 -20.00 -11.71
N LEU A 386 12.75 -18.81 -12.25
CA LEU A 386 11.79 -17.73 -12.29
C LEU A 386 10.81 -17.90 -13.47
N THR A 387 9.52 -17.71 -13.23
CA THR A 387 8.54 -17.53 -14.32
C THR A 387 8.29 -16.04 -14.54
N VAL A 388 8.69 -15.50 -15.68
CA VAL A 388 8.41 -14.09 -16.03
C VAL A 388 7.44 -14.01 -17.19
N SER A 389 6.53 -13.04 -17.16
CA SER A 389 5.69 -12.71 -18.30
C SER A 389 5.35 -11.22 -18.34
N ASP A 390 5.24 -10.65 -19.53
CA ASP A 390 4.81 -9.27 -19.77
C ASP A 390 5.52 -8.26 -18.84
N SER A 391 6.84 -8.40 -18.66
CA SER A 391 7.61 -7.55 -17.76
C SER A 391 8.76 -6.85 -18.48
N TYR A 392 9.03 -5.61 -18.10
CA TYR A 392 9.78 -4.67 -18.90
C TYR A 392 10.88 -3.95 -18.12
N TRP A 393 11.93 -3.52 -18.80
CA TRP A 393 12.92 -2.62 -18.22
C TRP A 393 13.34 -1.56 -19.23
N ASP A 394 13.74 -0.39 -18.74
CA ASP A 394 14.11 0.75 -19.57
C ASP A 394 15.57 0.67 -20.03
N LEU A 395 15.77 0.56 -21.35
CA LEU A 395 17.08 0.47 -21.99
C LEU A 395 17.91 1.75 -21.83
N ASP A 396 17.25 2.90 -21.78
CA ASP A 396 17.93 4.20 -21.82
C ASP A 396 18.30 4.68 -20.42
N THR A 397 17.44 4.43 -19.42
CA THR A 397 17.65 4.94 -18.06
C THR A 397 18.35 3.94 -17.12
N SER A 398 18.31 2.63 -17.42
CA SER A 398 18.96 1.60 -16.59
C SER A 398 20.49 1.70 -16.56
N GLY A 399 21.10 2.28 -17.61
CA GLY A 399 22.55 2.30 -17.80
C GLY A 399 23.14 0.95 -18.25
N ILE A 400 22.32 0.03 -18.75
CA ILE A 400 22.73 -1.28 -19.27
C ILE A 400 22.66 -1.25 -20.80
N ALA A 401 23.81 -1.44 -21.45
CA ALA A 401 23.94 -1.30 -22.90
C ALA A 401 23.47 -2.52 -23.70
N ASP A 402 23.40 -3.70 -23.08
CA ASP A 402 22.97 -4.94 -23.73
C ASP A 402 21.47 -5.17 -23.52
N PRO A 403 20.63 -5.10 -24.57
CA PRO A 403 19.19 -5.35 -24.46
C PRO A 403 18.82 -6.77 -24.00
N GLY A 404 19.76 -7.73 -24.08
CA GLY A 404 19.61 -9.09 -23.56
C GLY A 404 20.09 -9.27 -22.12
N GLN A 405 20.30 -8.17 -21.39
CA GLN A 405 20.70 -8.19 -19.98
C GLN A 405 19.53 -7.77 -19.08
N GLY A 406 18.32 -8.23 -19.41
CA GLY A 406 17.15 -8.08 -18.54
C GLY A 406 17.28 -8.90 -17.26
N ALA A 407 17.87 -10.09 -17.37
CA ALA A 407 18.38 -10.92 -16.28
C ALA A 407 19.92 -10.94 -16.31
N GLY A 408 20.56 -10.79 -15.15
CA GLY A 408 22.02 -10.69 -15.09
C GLY A 408 22.76 -12.04 -15.14
N GLN A 409 22.16 -13.14 -14.67
CA GLN A 409 22.69 -14.51 -14.70
C GLN A 409 21.59 -15.56 -14.39
N PRO A 410 21.37 -16.59 -15.25
CA PRO A 410 21.85 -16.69 -16.64
C PRO A 410 21.35 -15.54 -17.52
N ALA A 411 21.90 -15.41 -18.74
CA ALA A 411 21.44 -14.39 -19.67
C ALA A 411 20.05 -14.78 -20.23
N ASP A 412 19.12 -13.82 -20.17
CA ASP A 412 17.77 -13.82 -20.73
C ASP A 412 16.85 -15.02 -20.46
N ASP A 413 16.00 -14.85 -19.43
CA ASP A 413 14.78 -15.62 -19.28
C ASP A 413 13.68 -15.14 -20.26
N PRO A 414 12.94 -16.07 -20.91
CA PRO A 414 11.75 -15.70 -21.68
C PRO A 414 10.75 -14.89 -20.84
N GLY A 415 10.28 -13.76 -21.37
CA GLY A 415 9.25 -12.93 -20.73
C GLY A 415 9.74 -11.62 -20.12
N ILE A 416 11.05 -11.38 -20.10
CA ILE A 416 11.64 -10.07 -19.83
C ILE A 416 11.88 -9.35 -21.16
N THR A 417 11.50 -8.08 -21.27
CA THR A 417 11.67 -7.29 -22.50
C THR A 417 12.26 -5.91 -22.20
N GLY A 418 13.44 -5.61 -22.76
CA GLY A 418 13.97 -4.25 -22.76
C GLY A 418 13.18 -3.35 -23.71
N LEU A 419 12.72 -2.20 -23.24
CA LEU A 419 12.08 -1.16 -24.04
C LEU A 419 12.85 0.15 -23.90
N THR A 420 12.94 0.93 -24.97
CA THR A 420 13.43 2.31 -24.89
C THR A 420 12.49 3.15 -24.03
N ASP A 421 13.00 4.26 -23.49
CA ASP A 421 12.26 5.26 -22.72
C ASP A 421 11.01 5.72 -23.50
N ALA A 422 11.18 5.99 -24.81
CA ALA A 422 10.10 6.39 -25.69
C ALA A 422 9.03 5.29 -25.86
N GLN A 423 9.43 4.02 -25.98
CA GLN A 423 8.49 2.90 -26.10
C GLN A 423 7.70 2.70 -24.80
N LEU A 424 8.37 2.73 -23.65
CA LEU A 424 7.73 2.50 -22.35
C LEU A 424 6.77 3.65 -21.99
N LYS A 425 7.02 4.87 -22.46
CA LYS A 425 6.14 6.05 -22.29
C LYS A 425 5.04 6.18 -23.36
N SER A 426 5.08 5.39 -24.43
CA SER A 426 4.13 5.54 -25.56
C SER A 426 2.71 5.08 -25.24
N GLY A 427 2.50 4.38 -24.13
CA GLY A 427 1.22 3.85 -23.69
C GLY A 427 1.39 2.71 -22.70
N LEU A 428 0.35 1.88 -22.55
CA LEU A 428 0.43 0.67 -21.74
C LEU A 428 1.08 -0.46 -22.54
N PRO A 429 2.17 -1.06 -22.05
CA PRO A 429 2.76 -2.25 -22.65
C PRO A 429 1.79 -3.44 -22.65
N LYS A 430 2.07 -4.46 -23.46
CA LYS A 430 1.30 -5.71 -23.44
C LYS A 430 1.28 -6.30 -22.03
N GLY A 431 0.13 -6.83 -21.62
CA GLY A 431 -0.09 -7.43 -20.29
C GLY A 431 -0.51 -6.41 -19.22
N PHE A 432 -0.39 -5.11 -19.46
CA PHE A 432 -0.82 -4.09 -18.52
C PHE A 432 -2.31 -3.80 -18.73
N ASP A 433 -3.15 -4.25 -17.80
CA ASP A 433 -4.60 -4.01 -17.85
C ASP A 433 -4.89 -2.50 -17.66
N PRO A 434 -5.61 -1.82 -18.58
CA PRO A 434 -5.99 -0.42 -18.43
C PRO A 434 -6.91 -0.12 -17.24
N LYS A 435 -7.43 -1.15 -16.57
CA LYS A 435 -8.15 -1.01 -15.30
C LYS A 435 -7.23 -1.02 -14.07
N ILE A 436 -5.99 -1.46 -14.22
CA ILE A 436 -4.96 -1.45 -13.17
C ILE A 436 -4.00 -0.27 -13.41
N TRP A 437 -3.64 -0.07 -14.68
CA TRP A 437 -2.59 0.84 -15.11
C TRP A 437 -3.15 2.03 -15.88
N GLY A 438 -2.62 3.21 -15.61
CA GLY A 438 -2.83 4.43 -16.37
C GLY A 438 -1.56 4.83 -17.12
N SER A 439 -1.72 5.64 -18.16
CA SER A 439 -0.62 6.30 -18.86
C SER A 439 -0.98 7.77 -19.05
N ASN A 440 -0.14 8.67 -18.55
CA ASN A 440 -0.33 10.11 -18.63
C ASN A 440 1.05 10.79 -18.64
N PRO A 441 1.41 11.61 -19.65
CA PRO A 441 2.70 12.29 -19.72
C PRO A 441 3.06 13.14 -18.50
N ASN A 442 2.06 13.58 -17.73
CA ASN A 442 2.24 14.43 -16.55
C ASN A 442 2.32 13.66 -15.23
N ILE A 443 2.17 12.33 -15.24
CA ILE A 443 2.21 11.48 -14.04
C ILE A 443 3.34 10.47 -14.22
N ASN A 444 4.10 10.19 -13.15
CA ASN A 444 5.17 9.20 -13.17
C ASN A 444 6.20 9.40 -14.29
N ASN A 445 6.53 10.65 -14.62
CA ASN A 445 7.42 11.02 -15.73
C ASN A 445 6.98 10.44 -17.10
N GLY A 446 5.69 10.20 -17.29
CA GLY A 446 5.11 9.63 -18.51
C GLY A 446 5.09 8.11 -18.56
N TYR A 447 5.70 7.42 -17.60
CA TYR A 447 5.66 5.96 -17.52
C TYR A 447 4.29 5.46 -17.04
N PRO A 448 3.92 4.20 -17.34
CA PRO A 448 2.72 3.57 -16.80
C PRO A 448 2.68 3.65 -15.27
N TYR A 449 1.54 3.99 -14.70
CA TYR A 449 1.39 4.12 -13.24
C TYR A 449 0.16 3.38 -12.75
N LEU A 450 0.16 3.03 -11.47
CA LEU A 450 -0.95 2.30 -10.87
C LEU A 450 -2.10 3.25 -10.56
N LEU A 451 -3.28 2.93 -11.09
CA LEU A 451 -4.49 3.73 -10.90
C LEU A 451 -4.89 3.81 -9.41
N ALA A 452 -4.88 2.67 -8.72
CA ALA A 452 -5.26 2.57 -7.30
C ALA A 452 -4.11 2.88 -6.32
N ASN A 453 -2.93 3.24 -6.81
CA ASN A 453 -1.76 3.64 -6.02
C ASN A 453 -0.88 4.60 -6.86
N PRO A 454 -1.40 5.79 -7.23
CA PRO A 454 -0.69 6.69 -8.12
C PRO A 454 0.50 7.33 -7.38
N PRO A 455 1.56 7.72 -8.11
CA PRO A 455 2.65 8.49 -7.51
C PRO A 455 2.16 9.86 -7.04
N GLU A 456 2.79 10.33 -5.96
CA GLU A 456 2.55 11.66 -5.36
C GLU A 456 3.16 12.81 -6.17
#